data_AF-A0A0P7BIA2-F1
#
_entry.id   AF-A0A0P7BIA2-F1
#
_cell.length_a   1.000
_cell.length_b   1.000
_cell.length_c   1.000
_cell.angle_alpha   90.00
_cell.angle_beta   90.00
_cell.angle_gamma   90.00
#
_symmetry.space_group_name_H-M   'P 1'
#
loop_
_entity.id
_entity.type
_entity.pdbx_description
1 polymer ?
#
loop_
_entity_poly.entity_id
_entity_poly.type
_entity_poly.pdbx_seq_one_letter_code
_entity_poly.pdbx_strand_id
1 'polypeptide(L)'
;MALPLPTGITPSEVAFMCEMELVTVVPRQRLESIDLLSGSTPTLRPPYRSELPLWLAMLLKKQRRANIVPPPWLHPASLRDVILHETTIDPSHWAPPPPPPARADGLGNARRLNPFSDDEVVLSPPFLPSCTANAPSGSLPYHWFEVAEMLLAHASDDIPASSEVRSLLRDLQEVRAAKMRLSTAELQNGVDSVMTLRGVGAMELAESRGFVTDVIEGLRKIGASTEVTRREEEANGEDGADDGESDEEMGL
;
A
#
# COMPACT_ATOMS: atom_id res chain seq x y z
N MET A 1 28.43 19.70 -4.44
CA MET A 1 27.07 19.97 -3.92
C MET A 1 26.25 18.72 -4.17
N ALA A 2 25.68 18.10 -3.13
CA ALA A 2 24.77 16.98 -3.32
C ALA A 2 23.49 17.52 -3.98
N LEU A 3 23.06 16.91 -5.08
CA LEU A 3 21.77 17.23 -5.69
C LEU A 3 20.67 16.91 -4.66
N PRO A 4 19.69 17.80 -4.43
CA PRO A 4 18.57 17.48 -3.56
C PRO A 4 17.81 16.30 -4.18
N LEU A 5 17.85 15.15 -3.51
CA LEU A 5 17.08 13.98 -3.94
C LEU A 5 15.58 14.26 -3.74
N PRO A 6 14.72 13.73 -4.62
CA PRO A 6 13.27 13.79 -4.43
C PRO A 6 12.88 13.23 -3.05
N THR A 7 11.90 13.85 -2.40
CA THR A 7 11.39 13.39 -1.11
C THR A 7 10.52 12.14 -1.29
N GLY A 8 11.05 10.98 -0.93
CA GLY A 8 10.29 9.73 -0.91
C GLY A 8 10.82 8.68 -1.86
N ILE A 9 10.02 7.61 -2.03
CA ILE A 9 10.38 6.47 -2.85
C ILE A 9 9.97 6.73 -4.31
N THR A 10 10.88 6.46 -5.23
CA THR A 10 10.62 6.61 -6.67
C THR A 10 9.84 5.42 -7.22
N PRO A 11 9.08 5.58 -8.32
CA PRO A 11 8.39 4.46 -8.97
C PRO A 11 9.30 3.27 -9.31
N SER A 12 10.56 3.54 -9.69
CA SER A 12 11.57 2.51 -9.93
C SER A 12 11.98 1.75 -8.68
N GLU A 13 12.10 2.44 -7.54
CA GLU A 13 12.39 1.78 -6.26
C GLU A 13 11.20 0.95 -5.78
N VAL A 14 9.96 1.42 -6.00
CA VAL A 14 8.76 0.62 -5.71
C VAL A 14 8.72 -0.65 -6.56
N ALA A 15 8.99 -0.54 -7.86
CA ALA A 15 9.09 -1.69 -8.74
C ALA A 15 10.18 -2.67 -8.27
N PHE A 16 11.34 -2.17 -7.82
CA PHE A 16 12.39 -3.00 -7.25
C PHE A 16 11.95 -3.71 -5.96
N MET A 17 11.24 -3.03 -5.04
CA MET A 17 10.70 -3.67 -3.84
C MET A 17 9.65 -4.74 -4.17
N CYS A 18 8.80 -4.48 -5.17
CA CYS A 18 7.79 -5.40 -5.66
C CYS A 18 8.40 -6.73 -6.15
N GLU A 19 9.65 -6.74 -6.62
CA GLU A 19 10.32 -7.96 -7.07
C GLU A 19 10.46 -9.03 -5.96
N MET A 20 10.34 -8.62 -4.70
CA MET A 20 10.40 -9.52 -3.54
C MET A 20 9.06 -10.19 -3.21
N GLU A 21 7.96 -9.78 -3.87
CA GLU A 21 6.65 -10.40 -3.70
C GLU A 21 6.66 -11.87 -4.15
N LEU A 22 5.93 -12.72 -3.42
CA LEU A 22 5.80 -14.13 -3.76
C LEU A 22 4.71 -14.32 -4.82
N VAL A 23 5.05 -15.03 -5.90
CA VAL A 23 4.13 -15.46 -6.94
C VAL A 23 4.16 -16.97 -7.11
N THR A 24 3.04 -17.53 -7.56
CA THR A 24 2.95 -18.97 -7.81
C THR A 24 3.40 -19.29 -9.23
N VAL A 25 4.32 -20.24 -9.36
CA VAL A 25 4.79 -20.73 -10.66
C VAL A 25 4.54 -22.23 -10.82
N VAL A 26 4.42 -22.67 -12.07
CA VAL A 26 4.46 -24.09 -12.47
C VAL A 26 5.71 -24.30 -13.32
N PRO A 27 6.71 -25.07 -12.82
CA PRO A 27 7.91 -25.35 -13.58
C PRO A 27 7.60 -26.28 -14.78
N ARG A 28 8.32 -26.09 -15.88
CA ARG A 28 8.23 -26.94 -17.09
C ARG A 28 9.27 -28.05 -17.13
N GLN A 29 10.28 -27.97 -16.27
CA GLN A 29 11.35 -28.94 -16.12
C GLN A 29 11.78 -29.04 -14.66
N ARG A 30 12.44 -30.15 -14.29
CA ARG A 30 13.01 -30.30 -12.95
C ARG A 30 14.18 -29.34 -12.78
N LEU A 31 14.13 -28.50 -11.75
CA LEU A 31 15.21 -27.56 -11.40
C LEU A 31 15.74 -27.90 -10.02
N GLU A 32 17.06 -27.95 -9.91
CA GLU A 32 17.73 -28.13 -8.64
C GLU A 32 17.66 -26.86 -7.81
N SER A 33 17.84 -27.03 -6.50
CA SER A 33 17.90 -25.93 -5.55
C SER A 33 19.13 -25.07 -5.81
N ILE A 34 18.96 -23.75 -5.65
CA ILE A 34 20.03 -22.76 -5.70
C ILE A 34 20.24 -22.23 -4.28
N ASP A 35 21.48 -22.24 -3.79
CA ASP A 35 21.82 -21.67 -2.50
C ASP A 35 21.95 -20.15 -2.61
N LEU A 36 21.04 -19.42 -1.96
CA LEU A 36 21.04 -17.95 -1.90
C LEU A 36 21.45 -17.48 -0.51
N LEU A 37 21.69 -16.18 -0.36
CA LEU A 37 22.05 -15.56 0.93
C LEU A 37 21.01 -15.84 2.03
N SER A 38 19.72 -15.85 1.68
CA SER A 38 18.61 -16.12 2.60
C SER A 38 18.30 -17.62 2.77
N GLY A 39 19.11 -18.51 2.19
CA GLY A 39 18.88 -19.95 2.18
C GLY A 39 18.59 -20.49 0.78
N SER A 40 18.43 -21.81 0.71
CA SER A 40 18.26 -22.55 -0.55
C SER A 40 16.84 -22.45 -1.09
N THR A 41 16.69 -22.22 -2.40
CA THR A 41 15.37 -22.18 -3.07
C THR A 41 14.71 -23.58 -3.09
N PRO A 42 13.37 -23.70 -3.09
CA PRO A 42 12.73 -25.00 -3.20
C PRO A 42 13.11 -25.71 -4.52
N THR A 43 13.34 -27.02 -4.46
CA THR A 43 13.54 -27.81 -5.69
C THR A 43 12.26 -27.86 -6.50
N LEU A 44 12.31 -27.47 -7.78
CA LEU A 44 11.12 -27.34 -8.61
C LEU A 44 10.91 -28.61 -9.42
N ARG A 45 9.72 -29.21 -9.32
CA ARG A 45 9.35 -30.45 -10.03
C ARG A 45 8.02 -30.27 -10.76
N PRO A 46 7.97 -30.42 -12.09
CA PRO A 46 6.71 -30.38 -12.81
C PRO A 46 5.79 -31.54 -12.40
N PRO A 47 4.46 -31.36 -12.38
CA PRO A 47 3.70 -30.11 -12.59
C PRO A 47 3.38 -29.37 -11.28
N TYR A 48 4.10 -29.65 -10.18
CA TYR A 48 3.77 -29.11 -8.87
C TYR A 48 4.02 -27.60 -8.81
N ARG A 49 3.04 -26.88 -8.25
CA ARG A 49 3.14 -25.45 -8.00
C ARG A 49 4.18 -25.16 -6.93
N SER A 50 4.85 -24.03 -7.05
CA SER A 50 5.77 -23.53 -6.03
C SER A 50 5.69 -22.02 -5.95
N GLU A 51 5.88 -21.47 -4.76
CA GLU A 51 5.93 -20.03 -4.52
C GLU A 51 7.38 -19.57 -4.59
N LEU A 52 7.65 -18.58 -5.43
CA LEU A 52 8.97 -17.99 -5.63
C LEU A 52 8.86 -16.47 -5.60
N PRO A 53 9.94 -15.76 -5.20
CA PRO A 53 10.03 -14.32 -5.40
C PRO A 53 9.83 -13.95 -6.88
N LEU A 54 9.18 -12.83 -7.13
CA LEU A 54 8.84 -12.35 -8.47
C LEU A 54 10.08 -12.25 -9.36
N TRP A 55 11.20 -11.70 -8.89
CA TRP A 55 12.44 -11.63 -9.70
C TRP A 55 12.87 -12.99 -10.27
N LEU A 56 12.79 -14.06 -9.46
CA LEU A 56 13.19 -15.41 -9.85
C LEU A 56 12.16 -16.03 -10.80
N ALA A 57 10.87 -15.84 -10.50
CA ALA A 57 9.79 -16.28 -11.38
C ALA A 57 9.92 -15.66 -12.78
N MET A 58 10.23 -14.37 -12.85
CA MET A 58 10.39 -13.62 -14.10
C MET A 58 11.63 -14.07 -14.88
N LEU A 59 12.73 -14.37 -14.19
CA LEU A 59 13.92 -14.97 -14.80
C LEU A 59 13.58 -16.33 -15.43
N LEU A 60 12.89 -17.21 -14.70
CA LEU A 60 12.50 -18.54 -15.18
C LEU A 60 11.50 -18.46 -16.34
N LYS A 61 10.57 -17.50 -16.32
CA LYS A 61 9.62 -17.24 -17.41
C LYS A 61 10.35 -16.79 -18.67
N LYS A 62 11.27 -15.82 -18.58
CA LYS A 62 12.11 -15.37 -19.72
C LYS A 62 12.91 -16.52 -20.33
N GLN A 63 13.38 -17.46 -19.51
CA GLN A 63 14.07 -18.67 -19.97
C GLN A 63 13.15 -19.80 -20.45
N ARG A 64 11.81 -19.59 -20.46
CA ARG A 64 10.79 -20.60 -20.81
C ARG A 64 10.83 -21.86 -19.93
N ARG A 65 11.31 -21.74 -18.69
CA ARG A 65 11.47 -22.86 -17.72
C ARG A 65 10.31 -22.97 -16.73
N ALA A 66 9.48 -21.94 -16.62
CA ALA A 66 8.28 -21.94 -15.78
C ALA A 66 7.18 -21.09 -16.43
N ASN A 67 5.92 -21.42 -16.12
CA ASN A 67 4.77 -20.57 -16.37
C ASN A 67 4.33 -19.97 -15.03
N ILE A 68 3.83 -18.74 -15.06
CA ILE A 68 3.31 -18.04 -13.88
C ILE A 68 1.82 -18.36 -13.77
N VAL A 69 1.34 -18.63 -12.57
CA VAL A 69 -0.10 -18.73 -12.30
C VAL A 69 -0.58 -17.35 -11.88
N PRO A 70 -1.46 -16.69 -12.66
CA PRO A 70 -1.92 -15.34 -12.32
C PRO A 70 -2.69 -15.38 -10.98
N PRO A 71 -2.50 -14.39 -10.10
CA PRO A 71 -3.25 -14.33 -8.86
C PRO A 71 -4.73 -14.05 -9.15
N PRO A 72 -5.68 -14.57 -8.35
CA PRO A 72 -7.11 -14.46 -8.65
C PRO A 72 -7.64 -13.03 -8.78
N TRP A 73 -7.10 -12.07 -8.03
CA TRP A 73 -7.51 -10.66 -8.12
C TRP A 73 -7.18 -10.01 -9.46
N LEU A 74 -6.20 -10.53 -10.22
CA LEU A 74 -5.81 -10.04 -11.55
C LEU A 74 -6.71 -10.59 -12.67
N HIS A 75 -7.73 -11.37 -12.33
CA HIS A 75 -8.71 -11.86 -13.29
C HIS A 75 -9.65 -10.73 -13.74
N PRO A 76 -10.06 -10.66 -15.02
CA PRO A 76 -10.93 -9.57 -15.51
C PRO A 76 -12.24 -9.42 -14.74
N ALA A 77 -12.89 -10.54 -14.39
CA ALA A 77 -14.11 -10.50 -13.57
C ALA A 77 -13.85 -9.86 -12.19
N SER A 78 -12.74 -10.22 -11.55
CA SER A 78 -12.37 -9.69 -10.23
C SER A 78 -12.03 -8.20 -10.28
N LEU A 79 -11.31 -7.75 -11.30
CA LEU A 79 -11.03 -6.33 -11.51
C LEU A 79 -12.31 -5.52 -11.75
N ARG A 80 -13.27 -6.06 -12.54
CA ARG A 80 -14.58 -5.41 -12.71
C ARG A 80 -15.34 -5.30 -11.39
N ASP A 81 -15.34 -6.35 -10.57
CA ASP A 81 -16.00 -6.34 -9.27
C ASP A 81 -15.37 -5.29 -8.34
N VAL A 82 -14.04 -5.18 -8.35
CA VAL A 82 -13.30 -4.16 -7.58
C VAL A 82 -13.65 -2.74 -8.08
N ILE A 83 -13.66 -2.51 -9.40
CA ILE A 83 -14.01 -1.21 -9.98
C ILE A 83 -15.48 -0.85 -9.63
N LEU A 84 -16.40 -1.81 -9.75
CA LEU A 84 -17.80 -1.62 -9.38
C LEU A 84 -17.94 -1.26 -7.90
N HIS A 85 -17.18 -1.96 -7.03
CA HIS A 85 -17.16 -1.67 -5.61
C HIS A 85 -16.70 -0.23 -5.35
N GLU A 86 -15.57 0.18 -5.95
CA GLU A 86 -14.97 1.49 -5.71
C GLU A 86 -15.68 2.68 -6.37
N THR A 87 -16.58 2.42 -7.32
CA THR A 87 -17.33 3.46 -8.04
C THR A 87 -18.80 3.54 -7.62
N THR A 88 -19.44 2.41 -7.33
CA THR A 88 -20.89 2.32 -7.12
C THR A 88 -21.26 1.92 -5.70
N ILE A 89 -20.56 0.93 -5.11
CA ILE A 89 -20.94 0.36 -3.81
C ILE A 89 -20.40 1.22 -2.66
N ASP A 90 -19.12 1.54 -2.71
CA ASP A 90 -18.41 2.32 -1.70
C ASP A 90 -17.46 3.32 -2.39
N PRO A 91 -17.99 4.48 -2.82
CA PRO A 91 -17.19 5.50 -3.49
C PRO A 91 -16.24 6.23 -2.54
N SER A 92 -16.47 6.16 -1.22
CA SER A 92 -15.65 6.82 -0.20
C SER A 92 -14.36 6.05 0.12
N HIS A 93 -14.41 4.72 0.14
CA HIS A 93 -13.28 3.89 0.56
C HIS A 93 -12.61 3.14 -0.61
N TRP A 94 -11.34 2.80 -0.45
CA TRP A 94 -10.63 1.90 -1.37
C TRP A 94 -11.04 0.44 -1.16
N ALA A 95 -10.83 -0.40 -2.17
CA ALA A 95 -10.98 -1.84 -2.01
C ALA A 95 -10.12 -2.35 -0.83
N PRO A 96 -10.64 -3.26 0.00
CA PRO A 96 -9.94 -3.71 1.18
C PRO A 96 -8.64 -4.45 0.82
N PRO A 97 -7.58 -4.28 1.62
CA PRO A 97 -6.38 -5.09 1.45
C PRO A 97 -6.68 -6.57 1.74
N PRO A 98 -5.89 -7.51 1.19
CA PRO A 98 -6.07 -8.93 1.46
C PRO A 98 -6.02 -9.20 2.97
N PRO A 99 -6.89 -10.07 3.50
CA PRO A 99 -6.84 -10.47 4.89
C PRO A 99 -5.51 -11.19 5.18
N PRO A 100 -5.01 -11.10 6.42
CA PRO A 100 -3.83 -11.86 6.82
C PRO A 100 -4.09 -13.37 6.63
N PRO A 101 -3.07 -14.16 6.26
CA PRO A 101 -3.22 -15.58 6.03
C PRO A 101 -3.74 -16.27 7.30
N ALA A 102 -4.78 -17.09 7.14
CA ALA A 102 -5.38 -17.85 8.23
C ALA A 102 -5.55 -19.33 7.84
N ARG A 103 -5.29 -20.23 8.79
CA ARG A 103 -5.52 -21.68 8.67
C ARG A 103 -6.68 -22.08 9.55
N ALA A 104 -7.63 -22.82 8.99
CA ALA A 104 -8.64 -23.49 9.79
C ALA A 104 -7.99 -24.61 10.63
N ASP A 105 -8.22 -24.61 11.94
CA ASP A 105 -7.91 -25.73 12.80
C ASP A 105 -9.00 -26.83 12.65
N GLY A 106 -8.69 -28.05 13.09
CA GLY A 106 -9.64 -29.16 13.05
C GLY A 106 -10.88 -28.97 13.96
N LEU A 107 -10.95 -27.86 14.70
CA LEU A 107 -12.02 -27.49 15.60
C LEU A 107 -12.93 -26.40 15.00
N GLY A 108 -12.67 -25.97 13.76
CA GLY A 108 -13.48 -24.97 13.05
C GLY A 108 -13.11 -23.51 13.35
N ASN A 109 -12.02 -23.24 14.05
CA ASN A 109 -11.50 -21.89 14.27
C ASN A 109 -10.45 -21.54 13.20
N ALA A 110 -10.34 -20.25 12.86
CA ALA A 110 -9.28 -19.75 12.00
C ALA A 110 -8.14 -19.17 12.85
N ARG A 111 -6.94 -19.74 12.74
CA ARG A 111 -5.70 -19.19 13.35
C ARG A 111 -4.85 -18.50 12.30
N ARG A 112 -4.26 -17.35 12.62
CA ARG A 112 -3.35 -16.64 11.71
C ARG A 112 -2.07 -17.46 11.51
N LEU A 113 -1.59 -17.57 10.27
CA LEU A 113 -0.38 -18.30 9.92
C LEU A 113 0.84 -17.36 9.95
N ASN A 114 1.88 -17.75 10.67
CA ASN A 114 3.24 -17.23 10.49
C ASN A 114 4.17 -18.37 10.03
N PRO A 115 4.96 -18.21 8.96
CA PRO A 115 5.90 -19.24 8.49
C PRO A 115 7.08 -19.52 9.43
N PHE A 116 7.39 -18.64 10.40
CA PHE A 116 8.64 -18.69 11.17
C PHE A 116 8.49 -19.01 12.67
N SER A 117 7.34 -18.75 13.28
CA SER A 117 7.01 -19.07 14.68
C SER A 117 5.50 -19.22 14.85
N ASP A 118 5.03 -19.97 15.85
CA ASP A 118 3.58 -20.12 16.12
C ASP A 118 2.89 -18.80 16.57
N ASP A 119 3.67 -17.73 16.87
CA ASP A 119 3.16 -16.54 17.59
C ASP A 119 3.24 -15.19 16.82
N GLU A 120 4.09 -14.98 15.81
CA GLU A 120 4.29 -13.63 15.19
C GLU A 120 3.91 -13.50 13.71
N VAL A 121 2.67 -13.11 13.43
CA VAL A 121 2.18 -12.85 12.06
C VAL A 121 3.07 -11.83 11.32
N VAL A 122 3.59 -12.21 10.15
CA VAL A 122 4.22 -11.27 9.22
C VAL A 122 3.11 -10.37 8.64
N LEU A 123 2.97 -9.16 9.19
CA LEU A 123 1.83 -8.27 8.91
C LEU A 123 2.11 -7.18 7.86
N SER A 124 3.33 -7.08 7.33
CA SER A 124 3.69 -6.04 6.37
C SER A 124 4.02 -6.60 4.97
N PRO A 125 3.46 -6.02 3.91
CA PRO A 125 4.04 -6.12 2.56
C PRO A 125 5.53 -5.73 2.61
N PRO A 126 6.39 -6.31 1.76
CA PRO A 126 6.08 -7.27 0.68
C PRO A 126 5.99 -8.75 1.12
N PHE A 127 5.94 -9.03 2.43
CA PHE A 127 6.12 -10.40 2.94
C PHE A 127 4.82 -11.17 3.21
N LEU A 128 3.67 -10.58 2.87
CA LEU A 128 2.38 -11.28 2.86
C LEU A 128 2.19 -11.94 1.48
N PRO A 129 1.86 -13.25 1.39
CA PRO A 129 1.68 -13.96 0.12
C PRO A 129 0.37 -13.55 -0.59
N SER A 130 0.32 -12.30 -1.01
CA SER A 130 -0.87 -11.61 -1.53
C SER A 130 -0.98 -11.69 -3.06
N CYS A 131 0.10 -12.13 -3.71
CA CYS A 131 0.21 -12.25 -5.17
C CYS A 131 0.32 -13.71 -5.62
N THR A 132 -0.09 -14.65 -4.76
CA THR A 132 -0.09 -16.08 -5.02
C THR A 132 -1.41 -16.57 -5.60
N ALA A 133 -1.45 -17.82 -6.08
CA ALA A 133 -2.66 -18.46 -6.58
C ALA A 133 -3.76 -18.65 -5.49
N ASN A 134 -3.40 -18.52 -4.21
CA ASN A 134 -4.33 -18.62 -3.08
C ASN A 134 -4.82 -17.25 -2.60
N ALA A 135 -4.43 -16.16 -3.26
CA ALA A 135 -4.85 -14.82 -2.90
C ALA A 135 -6.38 -14.64 -3.10
N PRO A 136 -7.04 -13.83 -2.27
CA PRO A 136 -8.46 -13.53 -2.46
C PRO A 136 -8.68 -12.73 -3.75
N SER A 137 -9.77 -13.01 -4.46
CA SER A 137 -10.11 -12.33 -5.71
C SER A 137 -10.66 -10.92 -5.52
N GLY A 138 -11.34 -10.64 -4.40
CA GLY A 138 -12.00 -9.36 -4.13
C GLY A 138 -11.17 -8.32 -3.39
N SER A 139 -9.85 -8.52 -3.28
CA SER A 139 -8.95 -7.64 -2.52
C SER A 139 -7.71 -7.30 -3.33
N LEU A 140 -7.22 -6.06 -3.21
CA LEU A 140 -6.01 -5.62 -3.90
C LEU A 140 -4.79 -5.67 -2.96
N PRO A 141 -3.69 -6.36 -3.35
CA PRO A 141 -2.43 -6.30 -2.62
C PRO A 141 -1.81 -4.90 -2.62
N TYR A 142 -0.83 -4.68 -1.74
CA TYR A 142 -0.11 -3.40 -1.67
C TYR A 142 0.63 -3.07 -2.98
N HIS A 143 1.29 -4.05 -3.60
CA HIS A 143 1.97 -3.89 -4.89
C HIS A 143 1.12 -4.33 -6.10
N TRP A 144 -0.21 -4.15 -6.04
CA TRP A 144 -1.12 -4.66 -7.08
C TRP A 144 -0.77 -4.14 -8.48
N PHE A 145 -0.35 -2.88 -8.59
CA PHE A 145 -0.10 -2.24 -9.89
C PHE A 145 1.23 -2.70 -10.49
N GLU A 146 2.28 -2.73 -9.68
CA GLU A 146 3.63 -3.13 -10.11
C GLU A 146 3.69 -4.60 -10.50
N VAL A 147 3.05 -5.47 -9.70
CA VAL A 147 2.93 -6.90 -10.04
C VAL A 147 2.18 -7.06 -11.35
N ALA A 148 1.05 -6.35 -11.52
CA ALA A 148 0.26 -6.45 -12.73
C ALA A 148 1.04 -6.01 -13.97
N GLU A 149 1.69 -4.85 -13.94
CA GLU A 149 2.51 -4.33 -15.04
C GLU A 149 3.66 -5.28 -15.38
N MET A 150 4.40 -5.77 -14.38
CA MET A 150 5.49 -6.74 -14.57
C MET A 150 4.99 -8.01 -15.26
N LEU A 151 3.92 -8.62 -14.75
CA LEU A 151 3.36 -9.85 -15.30
C LEU A 151 2.79 -9.63 -16.71
N LEU A 152 2.11 -8.50 -16.98
CA LEU A 152 1.60 -8.17 -18.30
C LEU A 152 2.74 -7.86 -19.30
N ALA A 153 3.88 -7.33 -18.85
CA ALA A 153 5.01 -7.05 -19.72
C ALA A 153 5.74 -8.33 -20.17
N HIS A 154 5.87 -9.34 -19.30
CA HIS A 154 6.73 -10.50 -19.57
C HIS A 154 6.05 -11.88 -19.52
N ALA A 155 4.81 -11.95 -19.01
CA ALA A 155 4.04 -13.18 -18.85
C ALA A 155 2.58 -13.03 -19.28
N SER A 156 2.30 -12.13 -20.24
CA SER A 156 0.93 -11.88 -20.73
C SER A 156 0.26 -13.09 -21.39
N ASP A 157 1.04 -14.10 -21.80
CA ASP A 157 0.56 -15.38 -22.32
C ASP A 157 -0.01 -16.30 -21.22
N ASP A 158 0.38 -16.07 -19.96
CA ASP A 158 -0.17 -16.81 -18.80
C ASP A 158 -1.42 -16.11 -18.20
N ILE A 159 -1.75 -14.89 -18.65
CA ILE A 159 -2.85 -14.08 -18.10
C ILE A 159 -4.10 -14.20 -19.00
N PRO A 160 -5.28 -14.55 -18.44
CA PRO A 160 -6.52 -14.59 -19.20
C PRO A 160 -6.93 -13.18 -19.65
N ALA A 161 -7.26 -13.04 -20.93
CA ALA A 161 -7.71 -11.77 -21.53
C ALA A 161 -6.79 -10.57 -21.20
N SER A 162 -5.47 -10.72 -21.38
CA SER A 162 -4.48 -9.72 -20.96
C SER A 162 -4.66 -8.31 -21.54
N SER A 163 -5.31 -8.16 -22.70
CA SER A 163 -5.66 -6.84 -23.25
C SER A 163 -6.76 -6.14 -22.44
N GLU A 164 -7.77 -6.90 -22.02
CA GLU A 164 -8.87 -6.44 -21.19
C GLU A 164 -8.37 -6.08 -19.79
N VAL A 165 -7.52 -6.94 -19.20
CA VAL A 165 -6.87 -6.68 -17.90
C VAL A 165 -6.11 -5.35 -17.94
N ARG A 166 -5.34 -5.06 -18.99
CA ARG A 166 -4.65 -3.76 -19.14
C ARG A 166 -5.61 -2.57 -19.16
N SER A 167 -6.80 -2.72 -19.76
CA SER A 167 -7.80 -1.66 -19.76
C SER A 167 -8.36 -1.44 -18.36
N LEU A 168 -8.79 -2.52 -17.70
CA LEU A 168 -9.37 -2.46 -16.36
C LEU A 168 -8.39 -1.90 -15.33
N LEU A 169 -7.10 -2.22 -15.42
CA LEU A 169 -6.09 -1.66 -14.53
C LEU A 169 -5.91 -0.14 -14.71
N ARG A 170 -6.00 0.36 -15.96
CA ARG A 170 -5.97 1.82 -16.21
C ARG A 170 -7.21 2.50 -15.65
N ASP A 171 -8.38 1.92 -15.87
CA ASP A 171 -9.64 2.45 -15.34
C ASP A 171 -9.60 2.49 -13.80
N LEU A 172 -9.09 1.43 -13.17
CA LEU A 172 -8.91 1.34 -11.72
C LEU A 172 -7.89 2.36 -11.19
N GLN A 173 -6.76 2.54 -11.88
CA GLN A 173 -5.76 3.56 -11.54
C GLN A 173 -6.36 4.96 -11.61
N GLU A 174 -7.17 5.26 -12.64
CA GLU A 174 -7.83 6.56 -12.78
C GLU A 174 -8.84 6.82 -11.65
N VAL A 175 -9.70 5.85 -11.34
CA VAL A 175 -10.65 5.91 -10.22
C VAL A 175 -9.93 6.18 -8.90
N ARG A 176 -8.84 5.44 -8.63
CA ARG A 176 -8.11 5.55 -7.37
C ARG A 176 -7.27 6.81 -7.28
N ALA A 177 -6.69 7.28 -8.38
CA ALA A 177 -6.02 8.57 -8.45
C ALA A 177 -6.98 9.74 -8.20
N ALA A 178 -8.21 9.68 -8.71
CA ALA A 178 -9.25 10.66 -8.40
C ALA A 178 -9.62 10.66 -6.92
N LYS A 179 -9.80 9.47 -6.32
CA LYS A 179 -10.08 9.30 -4.89
C LYS A 179 -8.96 9.84 -3.99
N MET A 180 -7.69 9.58 -4.34
CA MET A 180 -6.53 10.13 -3.62
C MET A 180 -6.51 11.67 -3.60
N ARG A 181 -6.85 12.31 -4.73
CA ARG A 181 -6.95 13.78 -4.80
C ARG A 181 -8.07 14.33 -3.92
N LEU A 182 -9.24 13.68 -3.93
CA LEU A 182 -10.38 14.07 -3.08
C LEU A 182 -10.06 13.91 -1.59
N SER A 183 -9.46 12.78 -1.20
CA SER A 183 -9.05 12.51 0.18
C SER A 183 -8.07 13.57 0.71
N THR A 184 -7.17 14.08 -0.14
CA THR A 184 -6.25 15.16 0.25
C THR A 184 -6.96 16.51 0.41
N ALA A 185 -8.05 16.76 -0.31
CA ALA A 185 -8.83 17.99 -0.16
C ALA A 185 -9.56 18.04 1.20
N GLU A 186 -9.99 16.89 1.73
CA GLU A 186 -10.63 16.81 3.05
C GLU A 186 -9.69 17.22 4.20
N LEU A 187 -8.37 17.07 4.03
CA LEU A 187 -7.36 17.52 5.00
C LEU A 187 -7.33 19.05 5.18
N GLN A 188 -7.86 19.82 4.23
CA GLN A 188 -7.92 21.28 4.34
C GLN A 188 -8.86 21.74 5.47
N ASN A 189 -9.81 20.88 5.89
CA ASN A 189 -10.84 21.25 6.85
C ASN A 189 -10.38 21.17 8.32
N GLY A 190 -9.14 20.74 8.60
CA GLY A 190 -8.59 20.78 9.96
C GLY A 190 -7.28 20.02 10.12
N VAL A 191 -6.40 20.56 10.98
CA VAL A 191 -5.07 20.03 11.29
C VAL A 191 -5.12 18.65 11.98
N ASP A 192 -6.25 18.30 12.59
CA ASP A 192 -6.45 17.05 13.35
C ASP A 192 -7.20 15.96 12.56
N SER A 193 -7.40 16.15 11.25
CA SER A 193 -8.07 15.16 10.39
C SER A 193 -7.17 13.95 10.14
N VAL A 194 -7.60 12.77 10.61
CA VAL A 194 -6.89 11.50 10.36
C VAL A 194 -7.32 10.94 9.01
N MET A 195 -6.42 10.97 8.03
CA MET A 195 -6.64 10.34 6.73
C MET A 195 -6.42 8.82 6.82
N THR A 196 -7.46 8.03 6.57
CA THR A 196 -7.32 6.57 6.42
C THR A 196 -6.69 6.26 5.07
N LEU A 197 -5.54 5.58 5.06
CA LEU A 197 -4.86 5.06 3.87
C LEU A 197 -5.10 3.57 3.66
N ARG A 198 -6.14 3.01 4.30
CA ARG A 198 -6.43 1.58 4.21
C ARG A 198 -6.79 1.20 2.77
N GLY A 199 -5.99 0.30 2.20
CA GLY A 199 -6.19 -0.22 0.85
C GLY A 199 -5.43 0.53 -0.23
N VAL A 200 -4.73 1.63 0.09
CA VAL A 200 -3.86 2.36 -0.86
C VAL A 200 -2.63 1.53 -1.22
N GLY A 201 -2.28 1.50 -2.51
CA GLY A 201 -1.15 0.75 -3.05
C GLY A 201 0.18 1.51 -2.97
N ALA A 202 1.27 0.80 -3.24
CA ALA A 202 2.62 1.33 -3.16
C ALA A 202 2.90 2.43 -4.20
N MET A 203 2.55 2.22 -5.48
CA MET A 203 2.70 3.22 -6.54
C MET A 203 1.92 4.50 -6.20
N GLU A 204 0.67 4.33 -5.78
CA GLU A 204 -0.23 5.43 -5.45
C GLU A 204 0.35 6.28 -4.32
N LEU A 205 0.87 5.61 -3.27
CA LEU A 205 1.54 6.28 -2.17
C LEU A 205 2.82 6.97 -2.64
N ALA A 206 3.65 6.33 -3.46
CA ALA A 206 4.89 6.91 -3.96
C ALA A 206 4.64 8.20 -4.76
N GLU A 207 3.60 8.22 -5.59
CA GLU A 207 3.22 9.39 -6.38
C GLU A 207 2.60 10.51 -5.53
N SER A 208 1.78 10.18 -4.52
CA SER A 208 1.08 11.19 -3.71
C SER A 208 1.88 11.68 -2.50
N ARG A 209 2.86 10.90 -2.01
CA ARG A 209 3.51 11.13 -0.71
C ARG A 209 4.11 12.52 -0.57
N GLY A 210 4.94 12.94 -1.53
CA GLY A 210 5.61 14.23 -1.47
C GLY A 210 4.61 15.38 -1.31
N PHE A 211 3.58 15.40 -2.14
CA PHE A 211 2.51 16.40 -2.07
C PHE A 211 1.77 16.37 -0.73
N VAL A 212 1.31 15.20 -0.28
CA VAL A 212 0.53 15.08 0.96
C VAL A 212 1.37 15.49 2.17
N THR A 213 2.63 15.07 2.25
CA THR A 213 3.51 15.44 3.36
C THR A 213 3.79 16.95 3.39
N ASP A 214 3.96 17.57 2.22
CA ASP A 214 4.21 19.00 2.12
C ASP A 214 2.98 19.82 2.55
N VAL A 215 1.77 19.39 2.15
CA VAL A 215 0.51 20.03 2.58
C VAL A 215 0.34 19.92 4.10
N ILE A 216 0.51 18.72 4.66
CA ILE A 216 0.34 18.48 6.10
C ILE A 216 1.38 19.29 6.91
N GLU A 217 2.63 19.32 6.46
CA GLU A 217 3.68 20.09 7.12
C GLU A 217 3.41 21.61 7.02
N GLY A 218 2.88 22.08 5.88
CA GLY A 218 2.42 23.45 5.72
C GLY A 218 1.27 23.80 6.69
N LEU A 219 0.24 22.97 6.77
CA LEU A 219 -0.89 23.15 7.69
C LEU A 219 -0.45 23.11 9.15
N ARG A 220 0.48 22.22 9.50
CA ARG A 220 1.07 22.16 10.85
C ARG A 220 1.79 23.47 11.21
N LYS A 221 2.59 24.03 10.30
CA LYS A 221 3.30 25.30 10.52
C LYS A 221 2.32 26.46 10.70
N ILE A 222 1.27 26.53 9.90
CA ILE A 222 0.23 27.58 10.01
C ILE A 222 -0.54 27.43 11.32
N GLY A 223 -0.95 26.21 11.67
CA GLY A 223 -1.66 25.92 12.92
C GLY A 223 -0.82 26.27 14.15
N ALA A 224 0.46 25.88 14.17
CA ALA A 224 1.38 26.23 15.25
C ALA A 224 1.57 27.75 15.37
N SER A 225 1.74 28.46 14.24
CA SER A 225 1.85 29.92 14.25
C SER A 225 0.61 30.59 14.82
N THR A 226 -0.58 30.13 14.42
CA THR A 226 -1.86 30.71 14.87
C THR A 226 -2.08 30.47 16.37
N GLU A 227 -1.79 29.28 16.86
CA GLU A 227 -1.90 28.94 18.30
C GLU A 227 -0.91 29.74 19.15
N VAL A 228 0.30 30.01 18.66
CA VAL A 228 1.26 30.88 19.35
C VAL A 228 0.72 32.31 19.44
N THR A 229 0.20 32.87 18.35
CA THR A 229 -0.40 34.22 18.36
C THR A 229 -1.58 34.31 19.33
N ARG A 230 -2.46 33.29 19.36
CA ARG A 230 -3.58 33.23 20.32
C ARG A 230 -3.10 33.24 21.77
N ARG A 231 -2.05 32.50 22.09
CA ARG A 231 -1.46 32.47 23.45
C ARG A 231 -0.80 33.80 23.83
N GLU A 232 -0.17 34.48 22.89
CA GLU A 232 0.42 35.81 23.12
C GLU A 232 -0.66 36.87 23.38
N GLU A 233 -1.79 36.81 22.67
CA GLU A 233 -2.95 37.68 22.91
C GLU A 233 -3.62 37.40 24.27
N GLU A 234 -3.76 36.13 24.65
CA GLU A 234 -4.30 35.73 25.96
C GLU A 234 -3.39 36.18 27.12
N ALA A 235 -2.07 36.05 26.97
CA ALA A 235 -1.11 36.54 27.97
C ALA A 235 -1.11 38.07 28.11
N ASN A 236 -1.23 38.81 27.01
CA ASN A 236 -1.31 40.28 27.04
C ASN A 236 -2.64 40.80 27.59
N GLY A 237 -3.71 40.00 27.57
CA GLY A 237 -5.02 40.35 28.12
C GLY A 237 -5.12 40.23 29.64
N GLU A 238 -4.30 39.39 30.27
CA GLU A 238 -4.27 39.21 31.73
C GLU A 238 -3.49 40.32 32.47
N ASP A 239 -2.51 40.96 31.82
CA ASP A 239 -1.74 42.08 32.40
C ASP A 239 -2.49 43.44 32.39
N GLY A 240 -3.68 43.51 31.76
CA GLY A 240 -4.46 44.75 31.61
C GLY A 240 -5.59 44.96 32.62
N ALA A 241 -5.74 44.07 33.62
CA ALA A 241 -6.90 44.05 34.53
C ALA A 241 -6.56 44.30 36.02
N ASP A 242 -5.41 44.90 36.34
CA ASP A 242 -5.01 45.21 37.73
C ASP A 242 -4.53 46.66 37.92
N ASP A 243 -5.25 47.64 37.37
CA ASP A 243 -5.00 49.05 37.69
C ASP A 243 -6.32 49.84 37.74
N GLY A 244 -6.97 49.82 38.91
CA GLY A 244 -8.11 50.71 39.16
C GLY A 244 -8.99 50.43 40.36
N GLU A 245 -8.43 50.43 41.59
CA GLU A 245 -9.08 50.80 42.88
C GLU A 245 -8.05 50.47 43.99
N SER A 246 -7.60 51.33 44.90
CA SER A 246 -8.11 52.57 45.45
C SER A 246 -6.99 53.21 46.30
N ASP A 247 -6.59 54.45 46.02
CA ASP A 247 -5.81 55.27 46.97
C ASP A 247 -6.58 56.59 47.18
N GLU A 248 -7.61 56.55 48.05
CA GLU A 248 -8.15 57.78 48.66
C GLU A 248 -7.37 58.08 49.95
N GLU A 249 -6.29 58.84 49.75
CA GLU A 249 -5.78 59.94 50.57
C GLU A 249 -6.58 60.26 51.87
N MET A 250 -6.15 59.69 53.00
CA MET A 250 -6.55 60.15 54.34
C MET A 250 -5.59 61.26 54.82
N GLY A 251 -5.89 62.50 54.45
CA GLY A 251 -5.23 63.71 54.96
C GLY A 251 -6.00 64.37 56.10
N LEU A 252 -5.38 64.37 57.29
CA LEU A 252 -5.54 65.23 58.49
C LEU A 252 -6.90 65.33 59.21
#